data_AF-A0A4Q1REL2-F1
#
_entry.id   AF-A0A4Q1REL2-F1
#
_cell.length_a   1.000
_cell.length_b   1.000
_cell.length_c   1.000
_cell.angle_alpha   90.00
_cell.angle_beta   90.00
_cell.angle_gamma   90.00
#
_symmetry.space_group_name_H-M   'P 1'
#
loop_
_entity.id
_entity.type
_entity.pdbx_description
1 polymer ?
#
loop_
_entity_poly.entity_id
_entity_poly.type
_entity_poly.pdbx_seq_one_letter_code
_entity_poly.pdbx_strand_id
1 'polypeptide(L)'
;MLQSITDQNFSHLAFSVKGYSAETKEQPDFEQVIVKVDGKEVNASGSFRNFGEEDMPGYQKADGTMEYLMQIDSNEENGLAVKKIQVILENLGTVNKQAEFVSGVKGTWTLDWELAGTEKEEGLSVNQTIGDTDTVVKSIEITPLSLTIHYDMPRKKITKQSYGDDGVTTWETYEEPWFLYGFRMKDGTVRQMVFQSQEQGYDDETTEAYTVQYATDQIVEVEQINSLLYVKPGGNLQEPGEEDLVEVKLPK
;
A
#
# COMPACT_ATOMS: atom_id res chain seq x y z
N MET A 1 -9.96 -12.23 -17.14
CA MET A 1 -9.81 -10.79 -17.38
C MET A 1 -8.56 -10.36 -16.61
N LEU A 2 -7.74 -9.49 -17.19
CA LEU A 2 -6.61 -8.87 -16.52
C LEU A 2 -6.96 -7.41 -16.29
N GLN A 3 -6.82 -6.95 -15.06
CA GLN A 3 -6.89 -5.54 -14.70
C GLN A 3 -5.58 -5.17 -14.02
N SER A 4 -5.01 -4.04 -14.39
CA SER A 4 -3.80 -3.49 -13.78
C SER A 4 -4.01 -2.02 -13.53
N ILE A 5 -3.56 -1.54 -12.38
CA ILE A 5 -3.42 -0.12 -12.10
C ILE A 5 -1.99 0.06 -11.58
N THR A 6 -1.28 1.03 -12.12
CA THR A 6 0.14 1.25 -11.85
C THR A 6 0.38 2.73 -11.61
N ASP A 7 1.17 3.02 -10.59
CA ASP A 7 1.79 4.33 -10.40
C ASP A 7 3.31 4.22 -10.28
N GLN A 8 3.96 5.31 -9.85
CA GLN A 8 5.42 5.35 -9.71
C GLN A 8 5.97 4.48 -8.57
N ASN A 9 5.14 4.09 -7.61
CA ASN A 9 5.56 3.37 -6.41
C ASN A 9 5.08 1.92 -6.42
N PHE A 10 3.88 1.65 -6.95
CA PHE A 10 3.24 0.35 -6.87
C PHE A 10 2.53 -0.01 -8.17
N SER A 11 2.42 -1.32 -8.41
CA SER A 11 1.49 -1.86 -9.39
C SER A 11 0.60 -2.91 -8.74
N HIS A 12 -0.72 -2.71 -8.83
CA HIS A 12 -1.72 -3.69 -8.42
C HIS A 12 -2.30 -4.39 -9.64
N LEU A 13 -2.24 -5.73 -9.63
CA LEU A 13 -2.73 -6.58 -10.69
C LEU A 13 -3.83 -7.49 -10.17
N ALA A 14 -4.89 -7.68 -10.96
CA ALA A 14 -5.96 -8.62 -10.66
C ALA A 14 -6.18 -9.56 -11.84
N PHE A 15 -6.14 -10.86 -11.56
CA PHE A 15 -6.35 -11.93 -12.54
C PHE A 15 -7.63 -12.68 -12.22
N SER A 16 -8.49 -12.88 -13.21
CA SER A 16 -9.59 -13.86 -13.09
C SER A 16 -9.08 -15.25 -13.41
N VAL A 17 -9.25 -16.19 -12.48
CA VAL A 17 -8.92 -17.60 -12.65
C VAL A 17 -10.21 -18.41 -12.74
N LYS A 18 -10.31 -19.27 -13.76
CA LYS A 18 -11.48 -20.13 -14.03
C LYS A 18 -11.04 -21.56 -14.34
N GLY A 19 -11.94 -22.51 -14.11
CA GLY A 19 -11.70 -23.92 -14.42
C GLY A 19 -11.00 -24.71 -13.31
N TYR A 20 -10.86 -24.12 -12.12
CA TYR A 20 -10.40 -24.78 -10.91
C TYR A 20 -11.36 -24.49 -9.77
N SER A 21 -11.51 -25.45 -8.85
CA SER A 21 -12.30 -25.34 -7.63
C SER A 21 -11.42 -25.88 -6.51
N ALA A 22 -11.11 -25.02 -5.53
CA ALA A 22 -10.55 -25.49 -4.27
C ALA A 22 -11.67 -26.20 -3.47
N GLU A 23 -11.33 -27.22 -2.70
CA GLU A 23 -12.27 -27.74 -1.71
C GLU A 23 -12.56 -26.68 -0.65
N THR A 24 -13.78 -26.69 -0.10
CA THR A 24 -14.21 -25.71 0.89
C THR A 24 -13.22 -25.72 2.07
N LYS A 25 -12.58 -24.57 2.34
CA LYS A 25 -11.57 -24.30 3.38
C LYS A 25 -10.10 -24.44 3.00
N GLU A 26 -9.77 -24.93 1.81
CA GLU A 26 -8.37 -24.91 1.35
C GLU A 26 -8.08 -23.60 0.61
N GLN A 27 -6.96 -22.96 0.95
CA GLN A 27 -6.53 -21.75 0.27
C GLN A 27 -5.94 -22.12 -1.10
N PRO A 28 -6.51 -21.68 -2.23
CA PRO A 28 -5.89 -21.87 -3.52
C PRO A 28 -4.60 -21.04 -3.61
N ASP A 29 -3.62 -21.56 -4.34
CA ASP A 29 -2.37 -20.86 -4.59
C ASP A 29 -1.71 -21.32 -5.91
N PHE A 30 -0.69 -20.58 -6.34
CA PHE A 30 0.24 -21.03 -7.36
C PHE A 30 1.50 -21.59 -6.70
N GLU A 31 2.09 -22.65 -7.27
CA GLU A 31 3.33 -23.22 -6.74
C GLU A 31 4.50 -22.24 -6.86
N GLN A 32 4.52 -21.53 -7.99
CA GLN A 32 5.51 -20.51 -8.25
C GLN A 32 4.88 -19.33 -8.98
N VAL A 33 5.28 -18.14 -8.55
CA VAL A 33 4.93 -16.87 -9.18
C VAL A 33 6.21 -16.11 -9.43
N ILE A 34 6.51 -15.83 -10.70
CA ILE A 34 7.68 -15.06 -11.10
C ILE A 34 7.20 -13.82 -11.84
N VAL A 35 7.66 -12.66 -11.40
CA VAL A 35 7.33 -11.37 -12.02
C VAL A 35 8.61 -10.73 -12.53
N LYS A 36 8.59 -10.30 -13.78
CA LYS A 36 9.70 -9.59 -14.40
C LYS A 36 9.24 -8.25 -14.96
N VAL A 37 10.05 -7.24 -14.75
CA VAL A 37 9.89 -5.89 -15.30
C VAL A 37 11.10 -5.60 -16.18
N ASP A 38 10.86 -5.28 -17.45
CA ASP A 38 11.89 -5.13 -18.49
C ASP A 38 12.92 -6.27 -18.52
N GLY A 39 12.45 -7.48 -18.23
CA GLY A 39 13.24 -8.72 -18.22
C GLY A 39 14.00 -9.01 -16.93
N LYS A 40 13.94 -8.13 -15.91
CA LYS A 40 14.53 -8.37 -14.58
C LYS A 40 13.48 -8.84 -13.60
N GLU A 41 13.80 -9.85 -12.79
CA GLU A 41 12.91 -10.32 -11.73
C GLU A 41 12.77 -9.26 -10.63
N VAL A 42 11.54 -9.06 -10.15
CA VAL A 42 11.20 -8.10 -9.11
C VAL A 42 10.44 -8.79 -7.98
N ASN A 43 10.49 -8.20 -6.79
CA ASN A 43 9.69 -8.67 -5.68
C ASN A 43 8.22 -8.35 -5.95
N ALA A 44 7.38 -9.37 -5.81
CA ALA A 44 5.94 -9.24 -5.88
C ALA A 44 5.32 -10.12 -4.80
N SER A 45 4.21 -9.65 -4.25
CA SER A 45 3.37 -10.45 -3.37
C SER A 45 2.02 -10.66 -4.04
N GLY A 46 1.40 -11.81 -3.80
CA GLY A 46 0.07 -12.06 -4.34
C GLY A 46 -0.64 -13.19 -3.63
N SER A 47 -1.97 -13.14 -3.67
CA SER A 47 -2.83 -14.14 -3.04
C SER A 47 -4.19 -14.19 -3.72
N PHE A 48 -4.88 -15.32 -3.54
CA PHE A 48 -6.28 -15.42 -3.93
C PHE A 48 -7.17 -14.66 -2.95
N ARG A 49 -8.09 -13.87 -3.48
CA ARG A 49 -9.05 -13.10 -2.69
C ARG A 49 -10.01 -14.02 -1.97
N ASN A 50 -10.11 -13.86 -0.65
CA ASN A 50 -11.15 -14.46 0.16
C ASN A 50 -12.42 -13.59 0.11
N PHE A 51 -13.54 -14.17 -0.33
CA PHE A 51 -14.88 -13.57 -0.33
C PHE A 51 -15.74 -14.06 0.84
N GLY A 52 -15.27 -15.05 1.60
CA GLY A 52 -15.95 -15.61 2.75
C GLY A 52 -15.57 -14.93 4.07
N GLU A 53 -16.15 -15.42 5.15
CA GLU A 53 -15.80 -15.00 6.51
C GLU A 53 -14.52 -15.73 6.99
N GLU A 54 -13.89 -15.23 8.06
CA GLU A 54 -12.63 -15.79 8.58
C GLU A 54 -12.70 -17.29 8.87
N ASP A 55 -13.79 -17.76 9.49
CA ASP A 55 -14.02 -19.17 9.82
C ASP A 55 -14.53 -20.03 8.65
N MET A 56 -14.97 -19.37 7.57
CA MET A 56 -15.55 -20.00 6.38
C MET A 56 -15.01 -19.31 5.12
N PRO A 57 -13.72 -19.50 4.80
CA PRO A 57 -13.13 -18.85 3.65
C PRO A 57 -13.77 -19.38 2.36
N GLY A 58 -13.97 -18.47 1.42
CA GLY A 58 -14.61 -18.74 0.14
C GLY A 58 -13.87 -18.02 -0.97
N TYR A 59 -13.15 -18.76 -1.81
CA TYR A 59 -12.27 -18.17 -2.84
C TYR A 59 -12.90 -18.12 -4.23
N GLN A 60 -14.11 -18.67 -4.37
CA GLN A 60 -14.81 -18.79 -5.64
C GLN A 60 -16.15 -18.07 -5.60
N LYS A 61 -16.40 -17.21 -6.59
CA LYS A 61 -17.68 -16.54 -6.81
C LYS A 61 -18.73 -17.55 -7.29
N ALA A 62 -19.99 -17.14 -7.24
CA ALA A 62 -21.13 -17.96 -7.69
C ALA A 62 -21.04 -18.43 -9.15
N ASP A 63 -20.31 -17.72 -10.01
CA ASP A 63 -20.09 -18.08 -11.42
C ASP A 63 -18.85 -18.98 -11.64
N GLY A 64 -18.21 -19.41 -10.56
CA GLY A 64 -17.01 -20.26 -10.60
C GLY A 64 -15.70 -19.49 -10.75
N THR A 65 -15.71 -18.16 -10.78
CA THR A 65 -14.50 -17.34 -10.90
C THR A 65 -13.78 -17.19 -9.55
N MET A 66 -12.46 -17.32 -9.54
CA MET A 66 -11.60 -16.86 -8.44
C MET A 66 -10.83 -15.60 -8.87
N GLU A 67 -10.40 -14.79 -7.91
CA GLU A 67 -9.55 -13.60 -8.15
C GLU A 67 -8.20 -13.79 -7.49
N TYR A 68 -7.12 -13.66 -8.27
CA TYR A 68 -5.75 -13.57 -7.76
C TYR A 68 -5.32 -12.10 -7.81
N LEU A 69 -4.96 -11.55 -6.65
CA LEU A 69 -4.51 -10.18 -6.48
C LEU A 69 -2.99 -10.18 -6.28
N MET A 70 -2.29 -9.28 -6.94
CA MET A 70 -0.83 -9.16 -6.86
C MET A 70 -0.44 -7.69 -6.70
N GLN A 71 0.53 -7.43 -5.85
CA GLN A 71 1.19 -6.15 -5.69
C GLN A 71 2.67 -6.28 -6.06
N ILE A 72 3.17 -5.30 -6.79
CA ILE A 72 4.58 -5.17 -7.15
C ILE A 72 5.07 -3.84 -6.62
N ASP A 73 6.12 -3.86 -5.83
CA ASP A 73 6.75 -2.66 -5.29
C ASP A 73 7.80 -2.14 -6.30
N SER A 74 7.71 -0.86 -6.63
CA SER A 74 8.67 -0.19 -7.50
C SER A 74 9.88 0.27 -6.70
N ASN A 75 10.98 -0.46 -6.80
CA ASN A 75 12.29 0.02 -6.35
C ASN A 75 13.02 0.84 -7.43
N GLU A 76 12.32 1.20 -8.51
CA GLU A 76 12.90 1.83 -9.69
C GLU A 76 12.64 3.34 -9.66
N GLU A 77 13.69 4.14 -9.92
CA GLU A 77 13.67 5.62 -9.85
C GLU A 77 12.55 6.27 -10.69
N ASN A 78 12.16 5.63 -11.79
CA ASN A 78 11.12 6.12 -12.72
C ASN A 78 9.81 5.33 -12.65
N GLY A 79 9.60 4.53 -11.61
CA GLY A 79 8.38 3.76 -11.45
C GLY A 79 8.25 2.53 -12.36
N LEU A 80 7.04 1.97 -12.38
CA LEU A 80 6.67 0.80 -13.20
C LEU A 80 5.81 1.16 -14.41
N ALA A 81 5.32 2.39 -14.49
CA ALA A 81 4.51 2.87 -15.62
C ALA A 81 5.24 2.67 -16.95
N VAL A 82 4.49 2.29 -17.99
CA VAL A 82 4.95 2.01 -19.37
C VAL A 82 6.03 0.92 -19.50
N LYS A 83 6.45 0.27 -18.42
CA LYS A 83 7.41 -0.83 -18.47
C LYS A 83 6.76 -2.11 -18.97
N LYS A 84 7.56 -2.96 -19.63
CA LYS A 84 7.12 -4.28 -20.03
C LYS A 84 7.13 -5.20 -18.83
N ILE A 85 6.00 -5.84 -18.56
CA ILE A 85 5.86 -6.81 -17.49
C ILE A 85 5.60 -8.19 -18.06
N GLN A 86 6.23 -9.18 -17.42
CA GLN A 86 5.99 -10.59 -17.63
C GLN A 86 5.63 -11.23 -16.28
N VAL A 87 4.46 -11.88 -16.21
CA VAL A 87 4.05 -12.69 -15.07
C VAL A 87 3.99 -14.15 -15.50
N ILE A 88 4.72 -14.99 -14.77
CA ILE A 88 4.76 -16.44 -14.96
C ILE A 88 4.13 -17.08 -13.73
N LEU A 89 3.05 -17.84 -13.96
CA LEU A 89 2.34 -18.61 -12.94
C LEU A 89 2.57 -20.09 -13.23
N GLU A 90 3.10 -20.83 -12.28
CA GLU A 90 3.32 -22.27 -12.40
C GLU A 90 2.46 -23.03 -11.41
N ASN A 91 1.74 -24.02 -11.94
CA ASN A 91 0.87 -24.97 -11.26
C ASN A 91 -0.17 -24.32 -10.32
N LEU A 92 -1.44 -24.63 -10.52
CA LEU A 92 -2.51 -24.17 -9.63
C LEU A 92 -2.86 -25.29 -8.66
N GLY A 93 -2.99 -24.97 -7.38
CA GLY A 93 -3.23 -25.97 -6.33
C GLY A 93 -3.86 -25.37 -5.10
N THR A 94 -3.65 -26.04 -3.97
CA THR A 94 -4.04 -25.55 -2.64
C THR A 94 -2.89 -25.66 -1.67
N VAL A 95 -2.90 -24.83 -0.63
CA VAL A 95 -2.02 -24.96 0.53
C VAL A 95 -2.73 -25.75 1.61
N ASN A 96 -2.13 -26.85 2.04
CA ASN A 96 -2.72 -27.71 3.07
C ASN A 96 -2.48 -27.14 4.49
N LYS A 97 -3.01 -27.82 5.51
CA LYS A 97 -2.86 -27.40 6.92
C LYS A 97 -1.42 -27.43 7.44
N GLN A 98 -0.50 -28.06 6.71
CA GLN A 98 0.93 -28.13 7.01
C GLN A 98 1.72 -27.03 6.27
N ALA A 99 1.03 -26.09 5.60
CA ALA A 99 1.62 -25.06 4.75
C ALA A 99 2.40 -25.61 3.56
N GLU A 100 2.07 -26.83 3.10
CA GLU A 100 2.66 -27.42 1.91
C GLU A 100 1.74 -27.23 0.71
N PHE A 101 2.34 -26.91 -0.44
CA PHE A 101 1.62 -26.81 -1.69
C PHE A 101 1.22 -28.20 -2.21
N VAL A 102 -0.05 -28.35 -2.57
CA VAL A 102 -0.62 -29.54 -3.20
C VAL A 102 -1.08 -29.18 -4.61
N SER A 103 -0.36 -29.70 -5.60
CA SER A 103 -0.65 -29.43 -7.02
C SER A 103 -2.00 -30.01 -7.44
N GLY A 104 -2.89 -29.17 -7.97
CA GLY A 104 -4.19 -29.58 -8.52
C GLY A 104 -4.17 -29.62 -10.06
N VAL A 105 -3.75 -28.53 -10.69
CA VAL A 105 -3.63 -28.37 -12.14
C VAL A 105 -2.17 -28.05 -12.48
N LYS A 106 -1.54 -28.94 -13.23
CA LYS A 106 -0.18 -28.74 -13.72
C LYS A 106 -0.18 -27.90 -14.99
N GLY A 107 0.68 -26.90 -15.04
CA GLY A 107 0.80 -26.01 -16.20
C GLY A 107 1.61 -24.76 -15.90
N THR A 108 1.94 -24.05 -16.96
CA THR A 108 2.62 -22.75 -16.90
C THR A 108 1.81 -21.76 -17.73
N TRP A 109 1.50 -20.62 -17.13
CA TRP A 109 0.84 -19.51 -17.79
C TRP A 109 1.79 -18.31 -17.78
N THR A 110 2.11 -17.81 -18.98
CA THR A 110 2.93 -16.61 -19.16
C THR A 110 2.04 -15.51 -19.72
N LEU A 111 2.01 -14.38 -19.03
CA LEU A 111 1.30 -13.18 -19.45
C LEU A 111 2.31 -12.05 -19.65
N ASP A 112 2.30 -11.45 -20.83
CA ASP A 112 3.17 -10.34 -21.21
C ASP A 112 2.33 -9.15 -21.64
N TRP A 113 2.56 -7.99 -21.04
CA TRP A 113 1.93 -6.73 -21.45
C TRP A 113 2.78 -5.54 -21.02
N GLU A 114 2.30 -4.34 -21.35
CA GLU A 114 2.92 -3.08 -20.97
C GLU A 114 2.05 -2.43 -19.89
N LEU A 115 2.64 -2.06 -18.74
CA LEU A 115 1.87 -1.51 -17.63
C LEU A 115 1.28 -0.16 -18.01
N ALA A 116 -0.05 -0.07 -17.96
CA ALA A 116 -0.75 1.19 -18.15
C ALA A 116 -0.55 2.07 -16.91
N GLY A 117 0.06 3.22 -17.10
CA GLY A 117 0.28 4.25 -16.08
C GLY A 117 0.82 5.50 -16.74
N THR A 118 0.64 6.64 -16.09
CA THR A 118 1.30 7.90 -16.48
C THR A 118 2.71 7.92 -15.90
N GLU A 119 3.66 8.53 -16.61
CA GLU A 119 4.98 8.82 -16.04
C GLU A 119 4.82 9.63 -14.75
N LYS A 120 5.82 9.54 -13.85
CA LYS A 120 5.84 10.24 -12.57
C LYS A 120 5.39 11.69 -12.73
N GLU A 121 4.22 12.04 -12.19
CA GLU A 121 3.78 13.44 -12.18
C GLU A 121 4.60 14.23 -11.16
N GLU A 122 4.90 15.49 -11.47
CA GLU A 122 5.51 16.39 -10.48
C GLU A 122 4.57 16.52 -9.27
N GLY A 123 5.06 16.18 -8.08
CA GLY A 123 4.28 16.25 -6.85
C GLY A 123 3.68 17.64 -6.61
N LEU A 124 2.47 17.67 -6.04
CA LEU A 124 1.79 18.90 -5.63
C LEU A 124 2.56 19.56 -4.49
N SER A 125 3.08 20.76 -4.73
CA SER A 125 3.80 21.54 -3.71
C SER A 125 2.83 22.12 -2.67
N VAL A 126 3.04 21.82 -1.38
CA VAL A 126 2.13 22.18 -0.28
C VAL A 126 2.72 23.28 0.61
N ASN A 127 3.97 23.12 1.05
CA ASN A 127 4.73 24.00 1.96
C ASN A 127 3.93 24.53 3.17
N GLN A 128 3.32 23.64 3.94
CA GLN A 128 2.55 24.00 5.13
C GLN A 128 2.98 23.19 6.35
N THR A 129 3.07 23.88 7.49
CA THR A 129 3.37 23.28 8.79
C THR A 129 2.17 22.47 9.31
N ILE A 130 2.45 21.32 9.94
CA ILE A 130 1.43 20.54 10.63
C ILE A 130 1.14 21.18 11.98
N GLY A 131 0.01 21.85 12.12
CA GLY A 131 -0.43 22.43 13.39
C GLY A 131 0.57 23.44 13.94
N ASP A 132 0.99 23.23 15.18
CA ASP A 132 2.00 24.02 15.91
C ASP A 132 3.40 23.36 15.94
N THR A 133 3.63 22.34 15.11
CA THR A 133 4.95 21.68 15.00
C THR A 133 5.94 22.50 14.17
N ASP A 134 7.16 22.00 14.03
CA ASP A 134 8.14 22.46 13.03
C ASP A 134 8.25 21.53 11.81
N THR A 135 7.39 20.51 11.72
CA THR A 135 7.31 19.62 10.56
C THR A 135 6.50 20.28 9.46
N VAL A 136 7.08 20.42 8.27
CA VAL A 136 6.47 21.03 7.10
C VAL A 136 6.17 19.97 6.06
N VAL A 137 4.92 19.88 5.62
CA VAL A 137 4.53 19.14 4.40
C VAL A 137 5.04 19.94 3.20
N LYS A 138 6.09 19.46 2.53
CA LYS A 138 6.73 20.14 1.40
C LYS A 138 5.96 19.90 0.12
N SER A 139 5.69 18.63 -0.18
CA SER A 139 4.96 18.19 -1.37
C SER A 139 4.30 16.85 -1.13
N ILE A 140 3.29 16.57 -1.92
CA ILE A 140 2.67 15.25 -2.00
C ILE A 140 2.69 14.74 -3.42
N GLU A 141 2.87 13.45 -3.59
CA GLU A 141 2.61 12.74 -4.84
C GLU A 141 1.44 11.81 -4.55
N ILE A 142 0.31 11.99 -5.25
CA ILE A 142 -0.90 11.25 -4.93
C ILE A 142 -1.52 10.70 -6.21
N THR A 143 -1.83 9.42 -6.17
CA THR A 143 -2.55 8.70 -7.21
C THR A 143 -3.79 8.04 -6.60
N PRO A 144 -4.66 7.42 -7.41
CA PRO A 144 -5.72 6.59 -6.87
C PRO A 144 -5.23 5.37 -6.09
N LEU A 145 -3.93 5.02 -6.13
CA LEU A 145 -3.35 3.84 -5.49
C LEU A 145 -2.39 4.16 -4.35
N SER A 146 -1.66 5.26 -4.42
CA SER A 146 -0.65 5.58 -3.43
C SER A 146 -0.64 7.06 -3.06
N LEU A 147 -0.05 7.31 -1.90
CA LEU A 147 0.26 8.63 -1.41
C LEU A 147 1.70 8.64 -0.93
N THR A 148 2.51 9.51 -1.50
CA THR A 148 3.83 9.86 -0.99
C THR A 148 3.76 11.28 -0.43
N ILE A 149 4.26 11.47 0.78
CA ILE A 149 4.38 12.78 1.41
C ILE A 149 5.85 13.03 1.70
N HIS A 150 6.35 14.15 1.20
CA HIS A 150 7.68 14.65 1.50
C HIS A 150 7.56 15.75 2.55
N TYR A 151 8.29 15.57 3.64
CA TYR A 151 8.36 16.49 4.75
C TYR A 151 9.74 17.13 4.82
N ASP A 152 9.76 18.34 5.36
CA ASP A 152 10.94 18.93 5.99
C ASP A 152 10.70 18.82 7.50
N MET A 153 11.46 17.94 8.16
CA MET A 153 11.25 17.52 9.53
C MET A 153 12.56 17.58 10.31
N PRO A 154 12.66 18.47 11.31
CA PRO A 154 13.85 18.55 12.15
C PRO A 154 14.12 17.25 12.91
N ARG A 155 15.39 16.82 12.91
CA ARG A 155 15.83 15.61 13.61
C ARG A 155 15.84 15.81 15.12
N LYS A 156 14.75 15.43 15.78
CA LYS A 156 14.61 15.48 17.24
C LYS A 156 14.70 14.08 17.84
N LYS A 157 15.72 13.84 18.67
CA LYS A 157 15.85 12.58 19.41
C LYS A 157 14.82 12.48 20.52
N ILE A 158 14.18 11.32 20.62
CA ILE A 158 13.26 10.95 21.69
C ILE A 158 13.65 9.60 22.27
N THR A 159 13.33 9.40 23.55
CA THR A 159 13.42 8.09 24.20
C THR A 159 12.06 7.42 24.13
N LYS A 160 11.96 6.27 23.45
CA LYS A 160 10.78 5.39 23.52
C LYS A 160 11.01 4.32 24.58
N GLN A 161 9.92 3.86 25.19
CA GLN A 161 9.92 2.78 26.17
C GLN A 161 8.86 1.73 25.84
N SER A 162 9.19 0.47 26.07
CA SER A 162 8.28 -0.67 25.96
C SER A 162 8.27 -1.45 27.27
N TYR A 163 7.08 -1.94 27.63
CA TYR A 163 6.86 -2.76 28.81
C TYR A 163 6.70 -4.21 28.36
N GLY A 164 7.69 -5.04 28.67
CA GLY A 164 7.68 -6.48 28.42
C GLY A 164 7.66 -7.27 29.73
N ASP A 165 7.52 -8.59 29.61
CA ASP A 165 7.59 -9.52 30.74
C ASP A 165 8.95 -9.47 31.48
N ASP A 166 10.00 -8.99 30.81
CA ASP A 166 11.36 -8.80 31.30
C ASP A 166 11.64 -7.41 31.90
N GLY A 167 10.66 -6.52 31.91
CA GLY A 167 10.75 -5.18 32.48
C GLY A 167 10.57 -4.05 31.46
N VAL A 168 11.20 -2.91 31.71
CA VAL A 168 11.11 -1.73 30.85
C VAL A 168 12.34 -1.68 29.95
N THR A 169 12.14 -1.79 28.64
CA THR A 169 13.19 -1.54 27.65
C THR A 169 13.07 -0.10 27.16
N THR A 170 14.19 0.63 27.15
CA THR A 170 14.27 2.00 26.63
C THR A 170 15.25 2.05 25.46
N TRP A 171 14.91 2.82 24.43
CA TRP A 171 15.80 3.06 23.29
C TRP A 171 15.62 4.49 22.79
N GLU A 172 16.65 5.02 22.15
CA GLU A 172 16.60 6.32 21.49
C GLU A 172 16.16 6.13 20.02
N THR A 173 15.29 7.01 19.55
CA THR A 173 14.91 7.14 18.15
C THR A 173 14.68 8.61 17.81
N TYR A 174 14.25 8.92 16.59
CA TYR A 174 13.80 10.27 16.22
C TYR A 174 12.28 10.39 16.31
N GLU A 175 11.78 11.61 16.49
CA GLU A 175 10.36 11.90 16.28
C GLU A 175 9.95 11.54 14.85
N GLU A 176 8.68 11.17 14.72
CA GLU A 176 8.01 10.83 13.46
C GLU A 176 6.90 11.87 13.22
N PRO A 177 6.51 12.12 11.96
CA PRO A 177 5.39 13.02 11.68
C PRO A 177 4.13 12.55 12.39
N TRP A 178 3.21 13.47 12.67
CA TRP A 178 1.93 13.13 13.28
C TRP A 178 1.18 12.10 12.42
N PHE A 179 0.33 11.29 13.06
CA PHE A 179 -0.40 10.23 12.36
C PHE A 179 -1.35 10.82 11.32
N LEU A 180 -1.18 10.41 10.06
CA LEU A 180 -2.11 10.78 8.99
C LEU A 180 -3.37 9.93 9.07
N TYR A 181 -4.50 10.55 9.43
CA TYR A 181 -5.80 9.89 9.51
C TYR A 181 -6.43 9.66 8.13
N GLY A 182 -6.27 10.64 7.23
CA GLY A 182 -6.83 10.59 5.89
C GLY A 182 -7.09 11.97 5.31
N PHE A 183 -8.23 12.14 4.66
CA PHE A 183 -8.53 13.34 3.86
C PHE A 183 -9.83 14.01 4.27
N ARG A 184 -9.84 15.34 4.14
CA ARG A 184 -11.07 16.11 3.96
C ARG A 184 -11.34 16.24 2.47
N MET A 185 -12.52 15.86 2.03
CA MET A 185 -12.99 16.06 0.66
C MET A 185 -13.54 17.49 0.48
N LYS A 186 -13.64 17.97 -0.76
CA LYS A 186 -14.17 19.31 -1.11
C LYS A 186 -15.63 19.51 -0.69
N ASP A 187 -16.41 18.44 -0.56
CA ASP A 187 -17.79 18.45 -0.04
C ASP A 187 -17.87 18.47 1.50
N GLY A 188 -16.72 18.39 2.19
CA GLY A 188 -16.61 18.39 3.64
C GLY A 188 -16.56 17.00 4.27
N THR A 189 -16.79 15.93 3.50
CA THR A 189 -16.73 14.55 4.00
C THR A 189 -15.31 14.20 4.45
N VAL A 190 -15.19 13.51 5.58
CA VAL A 190 -13.93 12.89 6.03
C VAL A 190 -13.83 11.51 5.42
N ARG A 191 -12.69 11.23 4.79
CA ARG A 191 -12.36 9.90 4.31
C ARG A 191 -11.12 9.42 5.03
N GLN A 192 -11.30 8.47 5.94
CA GLN A 192 -10.19 7.78 6.58
C GLN A 192 -9.40 6.99 5.53
N MET A 193 -8.08 7.10 5.57
CA MET A 193 -7.23 6.23 4.75
C MET A 193 -7.06 4.88 5.40
N VAL A 194 -7.25 3.83 4.58
CA VAL A 194 -6.91 2.46 4.94
C VAL A 194 -5.65 2.10 4.16
N PHE A 195 -4.54 1.97 4.87
CA PHE A 195 -3.25 1.67 4.30
C PHE A 195 -3.02 0.17 4.27
N GLN A 196 -2.61 -0.36 3.12
CA GLN A 196 -2.17 -1.76 3.00
C GLN A 196 -0.73 -1.91 3.51
N SER A 197 0.11 -0.91 3.21
CA SER A 197 1.49 -0.84 3.67
C SER A 197 1.94 0.60 3.83
N GLN A 198 3.02 0.79 4.61
CA GLN A 198 3.66 2.07 4.84
C GLN A 198 5.18 1.87 4.89
N GLU A 199 5.91 2.72 4.17
CA GLU A 199 7.35 2.89 4.30
C GLU A 199 7.63 4.33 4.75
N GLN A 200 8.54 4.52 5.71
CA GLN A 200 8.90 5.85 6.18
C GLN A 200 10.33 5.95 6.68
N GLY A 201 10.91 7.14 6.53
CA GLY A 201 12.22 7.44 7.07
C GLY A 201 12.78 8.79 6.63
N TYR A 202 13.91 9.15 7.21
CA TYR A 202 14.72 10.24 6.67
C TYR A 202 15.43 9.76 5.40
N ASP A 203 15.46 10.61 4.38
CA ASP A 203 15.98 10.26 3.05
C ASP A 203 17.51 10.01 3.08
N ASP A 204 18.23 10.70 3.98
CA ASP A 204 19.65 10.45 4.25
C ASP A 204 20.00 10.79 5.71
N GLU A 205 21.19 10.40 6.19
CA GLU A 205 21.62 10.54 7.59
C GLU A 205 21.80 11.99 8.09
N THR A 206 21.85 12.96 7.18
CA THR A 206 22.28 14.34 7.45
C THR A 206 21.23 15.39 7.19
N THR A 207 20.23 15.10 6.35
CA THR A 207 19.16 16.03 6.01
C THR A 207 17.95 15.89 6.93
N GLU A 208 17.09 16.90 6.86
CA GLU A 208 15.78 16.96 7.49
C GLU A 208 14.67 16.49 6.52
N ALA A 209 15.06 16.01 5.33
CA ALA A 209 14.12 15.42 4.39
C ALA A 209 13.62 14.09 4.94
N TYR A 210 12.29 13.97 5.08
CA TYR A 210 11.62 12.79 5.57
C TYR A 210 10.50 12.41 4.62
N THR A 211 10.45 11.16 4.20
CA THR A 211 9.46 10.66 3.25
C THR A 211 8.59 9.61 3.93
N VAL A 212 7.27 9.69 3.68
CA VAL A 212 6.34 8.60 3.98
C VAL A 212 5.63 8.18 2.70
N GLN A 213 5.66 6.89 2.41
CA GLN A 213 4.97 6.28 1.28
C GLN A 213 3.89 5.34 1.79
N TYR A 214 2.69 5.47 1.22
CA TYR A 214 1.52 4.71 1.59
C TYR A 214 0.97 3.99 0.35
N ALA A 215 0.76 2.69 0.46
CA ALA A 215 -0.11 1.96 -0.47
C ALA A 215 -1.54 1.98 0.07
N THR A 216 -2.51 2.39 -0.76
CA THR A 216 -3.90 2.57 -0.34
C THR A 216 -4.75 1.41 -0.82
N ASP A 217 -5.69 0.95 0.02
CA ASP A 217 -6.69 -0.06 -0.39
C ASP A 217 -7.91 0.56 -1.09
N GLN A 218 -7.86 1.86 -1.41
CA GLN A 218 -9.02 2.61 -1.85
C GLN A 218 -8.68 3.53 -3.02
N ILE A 219 -9.45 3.43 -4.09
CA ILE A 219 -9.42 4.42 -5.17
C ILE A 219 -9.88 5.77 -4.59
N VAL A 220 -8.98 6.74 -4.56
CA VAL A 220 -9.26 8.12 -4.16
C VAL A 220 -9.33 9.02 -5.40
N GLU A 221 -10.41 9.79 -5.50
CA GLU A 221 -10.51 10.86 -6.49
C GLU A 221 -9.66 12.04 -6.01
N VAL A 222 -8.41 12.07 -6.46
CA VAL A 222 -7.39 13.06 -6.06
C VAL A 222 -7.91 14.50 -6.17
N GLU A 223 -8.61 14.81 -7.26
CA GLU A 223 -9.15 16.15 -7.52
C GLU A 223 -10.22 16.58 -6.50
N GLN A 224 -10.83 15.65 -5.78
CA GLN A 224 -11.85 15.95 -4.76
C GLN A 224 -11.24 16.16 -3.38
N ILE A 225 -9.94 15.98 -3.19
CA ILE A 225 -9.28 16.18 -1.90
C ILE A 225 -9.09 17.68 -1.66
N ASN A 226 -9.40 18.12 -0.44
CA ASN A 226 -9.22 19.50 0.01
C ASN A 226 -8.07 19.63 1.02
N SER A 227 -7.91 18.69 1.94
CA SER A 227 -6.84 18.72 2.94
C SER A 227 -6.44 17.32 3.42
N LEU A 228 -5.19 17.21 3.88
CA LEU A 228 -4.70 16.10 4.69
C LEU A 228 -5.13 16.31 6.15
N LEU A 229 -5.50 15.24 6.84
CA LEU A 229 -5.94 15.26 8.23
C LEU A 229 -4.95 14.50 9.11
N TYR A 230 -4.31 15.22 10.02
CA TYR A 230 -3.36 14.67 10.99
C TYR A 230 -3.99 14.59 12.37
N VAL A 231 -3.76 13.50 13.11
CA VAL A 231 -4.20 13.35 14.50
C VAL A 231 -3.12 13.90 15.42
N LYS A 232 -3.52 14.79 16.35
CA LYS A 232 -2.64 15.31 17.39
C LYS A 232 -2.09 14.17 18.27
N PRO A 233 -0.87 14.31 18.82
CA PRO A 233 -0.33 13.36 19.78
C PRO A 233 -1.29 13.15 20.96
N GLY A 234 -1.60 11.89 21.26
CA GLY A 234 -2.54 11.49 22.31
C GLY A 234 -4.02 11.44 21.91
N GLY A 235 -4.37 11.87 20.68
CA GLY A 235 -5.71 11.70 20.13
C GLY A 235 -6.04 10.25 19.78
N ASN A 236 -7.33 9.94 19.61
CA ASN A 236 -7.77 8.61 19.18
C ASN A 236 -7.43 8.38 17.71
N LEU A 237 -6.57 7.41 17.40
CA LEU A 237 -6.14 7.15 16.02
C LEU A 237 -7.19 6.42 15.16
N GLN A 238 -8.16 5.74 15.79
CA GLN A 238 -9.19 4.98 15.10
C GLN A 238 -10.42 5.83 14.79
N GLU A 239 -10.87 6.59 15.79
CA GLU A 239 -12.02 7.49 15.71
C GLU A 239 -11.67 8.83 16.37
N PRO A 240 -10.82 9.66 15.73
CA PRO A 240 -10.43 10.97 16.26
C PRO A 240 -11.64 11.91 16.33
N GLY A 241 -11.73 12.68 17.42
CA GLY A 241 -12.67 13.80 17.48
C GLY A 241 -12.26 14.92 16.53
N GLU A 242 -13.18 15.81 16.14
CA GLU A 242 -12.85 16.95 15.28
C GLU A 242 -11.75 17.86 15.87
N GLU A 243 -11.70 17.95 17.20
CA GLU A 243 -10.69 18.73 17.94
C GLU A 243 -9.29 18.09 17.95
N ASP A 244 -9.21 16.78 17.70
CA ASP A 244 -7.97 16.02 17.61
C ASP A 244 -7.34 16.13 16.21
N LEU A 245 -8.12 16.57 15.21
CA LEU A 245 -7.69 16.68 13.83
C LEU A 245 -7.07 18.05 13.52
N VAL A 246 -5.97 18.02 12.78
CA VAL A 246 -5.31 19.18 12.21
C VAL A 246 -5.27 19.05 10.71
N GLU A 247 -5.72 20.10 10.02
CA GLU A 247 -5.78 20.11 8.57
C GLU A 247 -4.54 20.78 7.95
N VAL A 248 -3.96 20.12 6.95
CA VAL A 248 -3.01 20.72 6.02
C VAL A 248 -3.72 20.85 4.66
N LYS A 249 -3.97 22.08 4.22
CA LYS A 249 -4.77 22.33 3.01
C LYS A 249 -3.96 22.07 1.76
N LEU A 250 -4.53 21.38 0.79
CA LEU A 250 -3.90 21.25 -0.51
C LEU A 250 -4.10 22.52 -1.33
N PRO A 251 -3.11 22.92 -2.16
CA PRO A 251 -3.31 23.98 -3.14
C PRO A 251 -4.48 23.66 -4.07
N LYS A 252 -5.10 24.72 -4.60
CA LYS A 252 -6.17 24.60 -5.59
C LYS A 252 -5.63 24.39 -7.00
#